data_AF-A0AAW7V9A4-F1
#
_entry.id   AF-A0AAW7V9A4-F1
#
_cell.length_a   1.000
_cell.length_b   1.000
_cell.length_c   1.000
_cell.angle_alpha   90.00
_cell.angle_beta   90.00
_cell.angle_gamma   90.00
#
_symmetry.space_group_name_H-M   'P 1'
#
loop_
_entity.id
_entity.type
_entity.pdbx_description
1 polymer ?
#
loop_
_entity_poly.entity_id
_entity_poly.type
_entity_poly.pdbx_seq_one_letter_code
_entity_poly.pdbx_strand_id
1 'polypeptide(L)'
;FKIGCGGKGANQAVAAAKLNSKVLMLTKVGDDIFADNTIRNLESWGINTTYVEKVPCTSSGVAPIFVNANSSNSILIIKGANKF
;
A
#
# COMPACT_ATOMS: atom_id res chain seq x y z
N PHE A 1 -5.22 1.29 -18.33
CA PHE A 1 -4.44 1.31 -17.07
C PHE A 1 -5.41 1.29 -15.89
N LYS A 2 -5.08 0.62 -14.78
CA LYS A 2 -5.89 0.57 -13.55
C LYS A 2 -4.97 0.83 -12.34
N ILE A 3 -5.50 1.51 -11.33
CA ILE A 3 -4.82 1.78 -10.07
C ILE A 3 -5.57 1.01 -8.97
N GLY A 4 -4.82 0.43 -8.03
CA GLY A 4 -5.39 -0.22 -6.86
C GLY A 4 -4.39 -0.23 -5.70
N CYS A 5 -4.90 -0.37 -4.49
CA CYS A 5 -4.08 -0.54 -3.30
C CYS A 5 -3.40 -1.92 -3.34
N GLY A 6 -2.13 -1.97 -2.91
CA GLY A 6 -1.35 -3.20 -2.85
C GLY A 6 -0.32 -3.15 -1.74
N GLY A 7 0.72 -3.99 -1.86
CA GLY A 7 1.75 -4.16 -0.85
C GLY A 7 1.51 -5.39 0.01
N LYS A 8 2.56 -6.18 0.25
CA LYS A 8 2.46 -7.48 0.93
C LYS A 8 1.86 -7.33 2.34
N GLY A 9 2.39 -6.40 3.14
CA GLY A 9 1.89 -6.14 4.50
C GLY A 9 0.46 -5.60 4.51
N ALA A 10 0.14 -4.65 3.63
CA ALA A 10 -1.22 -4.11 3.52
C ALA A 10 -2.24 -5.18 3.12
N ASN A 11 -1.91 -6.05 2.17
CA ASN A 11 -2.79 -7.15 1.76
C ASN A 11 -3.03 -8.14 2.91
N GLN A 12 -2.00 -8.47 3.69
CA GLN A 12 -2.14 -9.33 4.87
C GLN A 12 -2.99 -8.66 5.96
N ALA A 13 -2.78 -7.36 6.22
CA ALA A 13 -3.54 -6.60 7.20
C ALA A 13 -5.03 -6.56 6.83
N VAL A 14 -5.37 -6.31 5.56
CA VAL A 14 -6.75 -6.34 5.07
C VAL A 14 -7.36 -7.75 5.16
N ALA A 15 -6.60 -8.79 4.82
CA ALA A 15 -7.07 -10.17 4.95
C ALA A 15 -7.39 -10.52 6.42
N ALA A 16 -6.52 -10.16 7.36
CA ALA A 16 -6.74 -10.38 8.79
C ALA A 16 -7.93 -9.57 9.32
N ALA A 17 -8.08 -8.31 8.91
CA ALA A 17 -9.20 -7.45 9.31
C ALA A 17 -10.54 -8.00 8.79
N LYS A 18 -10.59 -8.53 7.55
CA LYS A 18 -11.77 -9.22 7.00
C LYS A 18 -12.19 -10.45 7.81
N LEU A 19 -11.26 -11.06 8.55
CA LEU A 19 -11.52 -12.17 9.46
C LEU A 19 -11.82 -11.70 10.88
N ASN A 20 -12.20 -10.43 11.06
CA ASN A 20 -12.53 -9.80 12.35
C ASN A 20 -11.38 -9.74 13.36
N SER A 21 -10.13 -9.85 12.91
CA SER A 21 -8.98 -9.61 13.78
C SER A 21 -8.82 -8.11 14.06
N LYS A 22 -8.31 -7.77 15.25
CA LYS A 22 -7.83 -6.41 15.52
C LYS A 22 -6.46 -6.24 14.89
N VAL A 23 -6.36 -5.34 13.91
CA VAL A 23 -5.14 -5.15 13.12
C VAL A 23 -4.66 -3.72 13.22
N LEU A 24 -3.35 -3.57 13.33
CA LEU A 24 -2.65 -2.29 13.26
C LEU A 24 -1.62 -2.36 12.13
N MET A 25 -1.46 -1.27 11.38
CA MET A 25 -0.44 -1.16 10.35
C MET A 25 0.72 -0.28 10.84
N LEU A 26 1.93 -0.84 10.83
CA LEU A 26 3.18 -0.13 11.05
C LEU A 26 3.91 -0.02 9.70
N THR A 27 3.96 1.18 9.12
CA THR A 27 4.58 1.38 7.80
C THR A 27 4.84 2.86 7.53
N LYS A 28 5.52 3.14 6.42
CA LYS A 28 5.75 4.49 5.93
C LYS A 28 5.16 4.67 4.54
N VAL A 29 4.46 5.77 4.35
CA VAL A 29 3.93 6.22 3.06
C VAL A 29 4.61 7.54 2.67
N GLY A 30 4.49 7.93 1.41
CA GLY A 30 5.04 9.20 0.95
C GLY A 30 4.22 10.40 1.42
N ASP A 31 4.54 11.55 0.85
CA ASP A 31 3.76 12.77 0.95
C ASP A 31 3.11 13.09 -0.41
N ASP A 32 2.35 12.12 -0.92
CA ASP A 32 1.67 12.18 -2.20
C ASP A 32 0.23 11.65 -2.12
N ILE A 33 -0.51 11.77 -3.22
CA ILE A 33 -1.92 11.34 -3.29
C ILE A 33 -2.11 9.85 -2.97
N PHE A 34 -1.08 9.02 -3.18
CA PHE A 34 -1.16 7.59 -2.91
C PHE A 34 -1.07 7.29 -1.41
N ALA A 35 -0.40 8.16 -0.64
CA ALA A 35 -0.35 8.06 0.81
C ALA A 35 -1.76 8.16 1.42
N ASP A 36 -2.50 9.22 1.07
CA ASP A 36 -3.87 9.44 1.56
C ASP A 36 -4.83 8.36 1.07
N ASN A 37 -4.64 7.85 -0.14
CA ASN A 37 -5.44 6.74 -0.64
C ASN A 37 -5.15 5.43 0.11
N THR A 38 -3.88 5.17 0.45
CA THR A 38 -3.48 3.97 1.20
C THR A 38 -4.02 4.01 2.62
N ILE A 39 -3.87 5.14 3.32
CA ILE A 39 -4.37 5.34 4.68
C ILE A 39 -5.90 5.14 4.71
N ARG A 40 -6.64 5.84 3.84
CA ARG A 40 -8.11 5.70 3.78
C ARG A 40 -8.54 4.28 3.44
N ASN A 41 -7.83 3.58 2.56
CA ASN A 41 -8.14 2.18 2.26
C ASN A 41 -7.96 1.30 3.51
N LEU A 42 -6.87 1.44 4.26
CA LEU A 42 -6.66 0.67 5.49
C LEU A 42 -7.75 0.96 6.54
N GLU A 43 -8.06 2.25 6.75
CA GLU A 43 -9.10 2.68 7.68
C GLU A 43 -10.48 2.16 7.30
N SER A 44 -10.80 2.09 6.00
CA SER A 44 -12.07 1.53 5.52
C SER A 44 -12.27 0.04 5.87
N TRP A 45 -11.18 -0.68 6.15
CA TRP A 45 -11.22 -2.06 6.63
C TRP A 45 -11.13 -2.16 8.16
N GLY A 46 -11.18 -1.04 8.89
CA GLY A 46 -11.07 -1.01 10.35
C GLY A 46 -9.65 -1.26 10.88
N ILE A 47 -8.62 -1.14 10.03
CA ILE A 47 -7.22 -1.27 10.44
C ILE A 47 -6.79 0.02 11.12
N ASN A 48 -6.16 -0.10 12.29
CA ASN A 48 -5.59 1.05 13.00
C ASN A 48 -4.35 1.58 12.23
N THR A 49 -4.39 2.86 11.86
CA THR A 49 -3.37 3.57 11.09
C THR A 49 -2.50 4.54 11.92
N THR A 50 -2.60 4.52 13.26
CA THR A 50 -1.87 5.44 14.15
C THR A 50 -0.35 5.45 13.92
N TYR A 51 0.24 4.34 13.46
CA TYR A 51 1.68 4.22 13.14
C TYR A 51 1.97 4.13 11.64
N VAL A 52 1.08 4.66 10.81
CA VAL A 52 1.35 4.91 9.38
C VAL A 52 1.92 6.32 9.25
N GLU A 53 3.24 6.42 9.09
CA GLU A 53 3.92 7.71 9.04
C GLU A 53 4.09 8.20 7.59
N LYS A 54 3.86 9.48 7.36
CA LYS A 54 4.22 10.14 6.09
C LYS A 54 5.68 10.56 6.13
N VAL A 55 6.42 10.27 5.06
CA VAL A 55 7.79 10.75 4.87
C VAL A 55 7.75 12.01 3.99
N PRO A 56 8.11 13.19 4.52
CA PRO A 56 8.11 14.43 3.76
C PRO A 56 8.97 14.35 2.50
N CYS A 57 8.56 15.07 1.45
CA CYS A 57 9.31 15.19 0.18
C CYS A 57 9.68 13.84 -0.47
N THR A 58 8.90 12.78 -0.21
CA THR A 58 9.16 11.42 -0.71
C THR A 58 7.88 10.85 -1.31
N SER A 59 7.98 10.08 -2.40
CA SER A 59 6.84 9.37 -2.97
C SER A 59 6.49 8.10 -2.19
N SER A 60 5.22 7.69 -2.26
CA SER A 60 4.78 6.39 -1.77
C SER A 60 5.42 5.26 -2.59
N GLY A 61 5.53 4.08 -1.97
CA GLY A 61 5.94 2.89 -2.70
C GLY A 61 4.90 2.51 -3.75
N VAL A 62 5.33 2.22 -4.98
CA VAL A 62 4.46 1.81 -6.09
C VAL A 62 5.03 0.61 -6.82
N ALA A 63 4.14 -0.17 -7.42
CA ALA A 63 4.49 -1.29 -8.27
C ALA A 63 3.73 -1.24 -9.60
N PRO A 64 4.27 -0.58 -10.65
CA PRO A 64 3.76 -0.73 -12.00
C PRO A 64 3.87 -2.20 -12.45
N ILE A 65 2.72 -2.78 -12.82
CA ILE A 65 2.61 -4.15 -13.32
C ILE A 65 2.22 -4.07 -14.79
N PHE A 66 3.10 -4.56 -15.66
CA PHE A 66 2.89 -4.67 -17.09
C PHE A 66 2.51 -6.10 -17.42
N VAL A 67 1.36 -6.29 -18.07
CA VAL A 67 0.90 -7.59 -18.57
C VAL A 67 0.85 -7.49 -20.08
N ASN A 68 1.60 -8.33 -20.79
CA ASN A 68 1.57 -8.37 -22.24
C ASN A 68 0.46 -9.31 -22.75
N ALA A 69 0.19 -9.27 -24.06
CA ALA A 69 -0.86 -10.09 -24.69
C ALA A 69 -0.64 -11.61 -24.51
N ASN A 70 0.58 -12.04 -24.23
CA ASN A 70 0.96 -13.44 -24.04
C ASN A 70 0.88 -13.87 -22.56
N SER A 71 0.21 -13.10 -21.71
CA SER A 71 0.09 -13.34 -20.26
C SER A 71 1.41 -13.34 -19.48
N SER A 72 2.46 -12.73 -20.03
CA SER A 72 3.71 -12.49 -19.30
C SER A 72 3.64 -11.17 -18.53
N ASN A 73 4.20 -11.18 -17.32
CA ASN A 73 4.16 -10.07 -16.38
C ASN A 73 5.55 -9.51 -16.12
N SER A 74 5.68 -8.18 -16.11
CA SER A 74 6.87 -7.47 -15.63
C SER A 74 6.45 -6.50 -14.53
N ILE A 75 7.14 -6.55 -13.38
CA ILE A 75 6.79 -5.76 -12.20
C ILE A 75 7.99 -4.91 -11.83
N LEU A 76 7.83 -3.59 -11.89
CA LEU A 76 8.83 -2.64 -11.42
C LEU A 76 8.50 -2.25 -9.98
N ILE A 77 9.43 -2.43 -9.04
CA ILE A 77 9.22 -2.06 -7.63
C ILE A 77 9.96 -0.76 -7.33
N ILE A 78 9.20 0.27 -6.99
CA ILE A 78 9.73 1.56 -6.52
C ILE A 78 9.41 1.64 -5.04
N LYS A 79 10.43 1.54 -4.18
CA LYS A 79 10.23 1.45 -2.72
C LYS A 79 9.59 2.72 -2.13
N GLY A 80 9.89 3.89 -2.69
CA GLY A 80 9.42 5.17 -2.15
C GLY A 80 9.76 5.31 -0.67
N ALA A 81 8.79 5.75 0.13
CA ALA A 81 8.89 5.89 1.58
C ALA A 81 9.25 4.60 2.34
N ASN A 82 8.97 3.40 1.79
CA ASN A 82 9.30 2.11 2.44
C ASN A 82 10.81 1.80 2.47
N LYS A 83 11.67 2.71 2.00
CA LYS A 83 13.13 2.61 2.16
C LYS A 83 13.63 3.17 3.50
N PHE A 84 12.77 3.88 4.23
CA PHE A 84 13.03 4.47 5.54
C PHE A 84 12.31 3.69 6.63
#